data_AF-A0A5P9BGE0-F1
#
_entry.id   AF-A0A5P9BGE0-F1
#
_cell.length_a   1.000
_cell.length_b   1.000
_cell.length_c   1.000
_cell.angle_alpha   90.00
_cell.angle_beta   90.00
_cell.angle_gamma   90.00
#
_symmetry.space_group_name_H-M   'P 1'
#
loop_
_entity.id
_entity.type
_entity.pdbx_description
1 polymer ?
#
loop_
_entity_poly.entity_id
_entity_poly.type
_entity_poly.pdbx_seq_one_letter_code
_entity_poly.pdbx_strand_id
1 'polypeptide(L)'
;MNNLSIFCADVGSISAKKFGWAAKISAQRELITGTEIEDFARQISEAIHRNEKVAIGFECPLFVPMRKEPKRVNSARNGEGNRSWSAGAGTGALATGLVEVLWVMNTISETLGYAPKAEFSWERFQANNGIFLWEAFVTASAKGLSHADDAVIGVNAFIKSLVDFEASNAISESSVLSLVGAAALRAKWTTDIEVLSLPCHVIKA
;
A
#
# COMPACT_ATOMS: atom_id res chain seq x y z
N MET A 1 4.34 -17.91 7.75
CA MET A 1 5.57 -17.16 7.37
C MET A 1 6.14 -16.53 8.62
N ASN A 2 7.24 -17.05 9.17
CA ASN A 2 7.80 -16.54 10.43
C ASN A 2 8.83 -15.41 10.23
N ASN A 3 8.97 -14.91 9.00
CA ASN A 3 9.94 -13.88 8.62
C ASN A 3 9.29 -12.79 7.75
N LEU A 4 8.11 -12.28 8.14
CA LEU A 4 7.34 -11.28 7.40
C LEU A 4 7.20 -10.01 8.23
N SER A 5 7.69 -8.89 7.70
CA SER A 5 7.49 -7.56 8.23
C SER A 5 6.43 -6.82 7.42
N ILE A 6 5.42 -6.31 8.11
CA ILE A 6 4.24 -5.67 7.52
C ILE A 6 4.27 -4.19 7.88
N PHE A 7 4.18 -3.34 6.89
CA PHE A 7 4.19 -1.89 7.01
C PHE A 7 2.89 -1.32 6.46
N CYS A 8 2.35 -0.29 7.09
CA CYS A 8 1.22 0.48 6.58
C CYS A 8 1.46 1.96 6.86
N ALA A 9 1.20 2.82 5.89
CA ALA A 9 1.15 4.27 6.07
C ALA A 9 -0.27 4.79 5.82
N ASP A 10 -0.76 5.64 6.71
CA ASP A 10 -1.87 6.55 6.43
C ASP A 10 -1.28 7.83 5.80
N VAL A 11 -1.60 8.02 4.52
CA VAL A 11 -0.99 9.09 3.72
C VAL A 11 -1.69 10.41 3.95
N GLY A 12 -0.94 11.50 3.86
CA GLY A 12 -1.50 12.80 4.12
C GLY A 12 -0.45 13.87 4.26
N SER A 13 -0.89 15.12 4.15
CA SER A 13 0.00 16.29 4.20
C SER A 13 1.01 16.24 5.35
N ILE A 14 2.27 15.97 4.99
CA ILE A 14 3.40 15.90 5.91
C ILE A 14 3.58 17.21 6.68
N SER A 15 3.52 18.35 5.99
CA SER A 15 3.64 19.68 6.62
C SER A 15 2.50 19.99 7.59
N ALA A 16 1.32 19.40 7.38
CA ALA A 16 0.19 19.50 8.30
C ALA A 16 0.17 18.38 9.37
N LYS A 17 1.22 17.55 9.45
CA LYS A 17 1.34 16.41 10.38
C LYS A 17 0.21 15.40 10.24
N LYS A 18 -0.17 15.11 8.98
CA LYS A 18 -1.24 14.16 8.62
C LYS A 18 -0.72 12.83 8.06
N PHE A 19 0.59 12.61 8.12
CA PHE A 19 1.19 11.34 7.79
C PHE A 19 1.33 10.53 9.09
N GLY A 20 0.98 9.25 9.03
CA GLY A 20 1.17 8.30 10.13
C GLY A 20 1.51 6.93 9.59
N TRP A 21 2.25 6.13 10.34
CA TRP A 21 2.58 4.77 9.92
C TRP A 21 2.66 3.82 11.10
N ALA A 22 2.52 2.54 10.78
CA ALA A 22 2.66 1.43 11.71
C ALA A 22 3.38 0.27 11.04
N ALA A 23 4.06 -0.54 11.85
CA ALA A 23 4.67 -1.77 11.37
C ALA A 23 4.62 -2.91 12.39
N LYS A 24 4.46 -4.12 11.87
CA LYS A 24 4.73 -5.37 12.57
C LYS A 24 6.05 -5.93 12.06
N ILE A 25 7.12 -5.78 12.83
CA ILE A 25 8.43 -6.33 12.48
C ILE A 25 8.49 -7.80 12.87
N SER A 26 8.97 -8.67 11.98
CA SER A 26 8.89 -10.12 12.15
C SER A 26 9.49 -10.65 13.46
N ALA A 27 10.60 -10.06 13.91
CA ALA A 27 11.27 -10.46 15.16
C ALA A 27 10.65 -9.84 16.42
N GLN A 28 9.75 -8.87 16.28
CA GLN A 28 9.21 -8.08 17.39
C GLN A 28 7.77 -8.50 17.73
N ARG A 29 7.46 -8.52 19.03
CA ARG A 29 6.11 -8.87 19.50
C ARG A 29 5.13 -7.71 19.34
N GLU A 30 5.59 -6.48 19.56
CA GLU A 30 4.73 -5.30 19.54
C GLU A 30 4.71 -4.66 18.15
N LEU A 31 3.66 -3.87 17.91
CA LEU A 31 3.63 -2.97 16.77
C LEU A 31 4.47 -1.73 17.10
N ILE A 32 5.13 -1.20 16.09
CA ILE A 32 5.79 0.10 16.15
C ILE A 32 5.00 1.10 15.32
N THR A 33 5.06 2.37 15.69
CA THR A 33 4.32 3.46 15.03
C THR A 33 5.19 4.70 14.91
N GLY A 34 4.90 5.57 13.95
CA GLY A 34 5.54 6.87 13.81
C GLY A 34 4.76 7.82 12.92
N THR A 35 5.28 9.04 12.76
CA THR A 35 4.66 10.12 11.97
C THR A 35 5.56 10.69 10.89
N GLU A 36 6.82 10.26 10.82
CA GLU A 36 7.80 10.75 9.87
C GLU A 36 7.99 9.76 8.72
N ILE A 37 7.93 10.25 7.48
CA ILE A 37 8.02 9.43 6.27
C ILE A 37 9.45 8.89 6.05
N GLU A 38 10.46 9.65 6.46
CA GLU A 38 11.87 9.23 6.47
C GLU A 38 12.06 8.01 7.38
N ASP A 39 11.45 8.03 8.56
CA ASP A 39 11.55 6.92 9.49
C ASP A 39 10.84 5.67 8.97
N PHE A 40 9.69 5.85 8.32
CA PHE A 40 8.99 4.76 7.65
C PHE A 40 9.87 4.07 6.58
N ALA A 41 10.48 4.86 5.68
CA ALA A 41 11.38 4.33 4.65
C ALA A 41 12.64 3.68 5.24
N ARG A 42 13.20 4.24 6.32
CA ARG A 42 14.34 3.66 7.05
C ARG A 42 13.99 2.29 7.63
N GLN A 43 12.87 2.17 8.33
CA GLN A 43 12.45 0.92 8.96
C GLN A 43 12.19 -0.19 7.94
N ILE A 44 11.64 0.16 6.78
CA ILE A 44 11.48 -0.76 5.64
C ILE A 44 12.85 -1.23 5.13
N SER A 45 13.78 -0.30 4.91
CA SER A 45 15.13 -0.62 4.43
C SER A 45 15.89 -1.54 5.40
N GLU A 46 15.73 -1.32 6.71
CA GLU A 46 16.32 -2.19 7.73
C GLU A 46 15.71 -3.60 7.74
N ALA A 47 14.39 -3.72 7.51
CA ALA A 47 13.74 -5.02 7.34
C ALA A 47 14.30 -5.78 6.13
N ILE A 48 14.51 -5.08 5.01
CA ILE A 48 15.13 -5.66 3.81
C ILE A 48 16.57 -6.10 4.09
N HIS A 49 17.38 -5.28 4.79
CA HIS A 49 18.74 -5.65 5.19
C HIS A 49 18.80 -6.89 6.11
N ARG A 50 17.79 -7.08 6.95
CA ARG A 50 17.64 -8.29 7.78
C ARG A 50 17.14 -9.50 6.99
N ASN A 51 16.99 -9.38 5.67
CA ASN A 51 16.50 -10.42 4.77
C ASN A 51 15.09 -10.91 5.16
N GLU A 52 14.24 -9.99 5.65
CA GLU A 52 12.84 -10.23 5.95
C GLU A 52 12.01 -10.16 4.67
N LYS A 53 10.92 -10.94 4.58
CA LYS A 53 9.87 -10.67 3.59
C LYS A 53 9.19 -9.37 4.00
N VAL A 54 8.94 -8.48 3.06
CA VAL A 54 8.38 -7.15 3.36
C VAL A 54 7.10 -6.91 2.56
N ALA A 55 6.04 -6.53 3.25
CA ALA A 55 4.79 -6.05 2.68
C ALA A 55 4.58 -4.58 3.06
N ILE A 56 4.33 -3.71 2.07
CA ILE A 56 4.16 -2.26 2.28
C ILE A 56 2.78 -1.84 1.79
N GLY A 57 2.01 -1.28 2.72
CA GLY A 57 0.66 -0.79 2.50
C GLY A 57 0.57 0.72 2.60
N PHE A 58 -0.37 1.30 1.85
CA PHE A 58 -0.70 2.72 1.91
C PHE A 58 -2.22 2.89 1.97
N GLU A 59 -2.70 3.81 2.82
CA GLU A 59 -4.12 4.18 2.97
C GLU A 59 -4.51 5.21 1.91
N CYS A 60 -4.45 4.81 0.65
CA CYS A 60 -4.97 5.61 -0.46
C CYS A 60 -5.27 4.72 -1.66
N PRO A 61 -6.10 5.18 -2.61
CA PRO A 61 -6.30 4.44 -3.85
C PRO A 61 -4.99 4.21 -4.59
N LEU A 62 -4.57 2.94 -4.71
CA LEU A 62 -3.34 2.54 -5.42
C LEU A 62 -3.62 2.10 -6.87
N PHE A 63 -4.88 1.98 -7.25
CA PHE A 63 -5.32 1.85 -8.63
C PHE A 63 -6.71 2.45 -8.81
N VAL A 64 -7.04 2.79 -10.06
CA VAL A 64 -8.37 3.26 -10.46
C VAL A 64 -8.96 2.35 -11.52
N PRO A 65 -10.30 2.18 -11.56
CA PRO A 65 -10.93 1.30 -12.53
C PRO A 65 -10.88 1.92 -13.93
N MET A 66 -10.55 1.10 -14.93
CA MET A 66 -10.70 1.49 -16.33
C MET A 66 -12.05 1.01 -16.86
N ARG A 67 -12.92 1.97 -17.19
CA ARG A 67 -14.29 1.71 -17.64
C ARG A 67 -14.43 2.03 -19.12
N LYS A 68 -15.11 1.15 -19.86
CA LYS A 68 -15.48 1.38 -21.26
C LYS A 68 -16.69 2.32 -21.38
N GLU A 69 -17.60 2.28 -20.41
CA GLU A 69 -18.80 3.11 -20.43
C GLU A 69 -18.50 4.53 -19.92
N PRO A 70 -18.70 5.59 -20.74
CA PRO A 70 -18.34 6.96 -20.36
C PRO A 70 -18.97 7.45 -19.05
N LYS A 71 -20.23 7.08 -18.80
CA LYS A 71 -20.96 7.47 -17.57
C LYS A 71 -20.38 6.87 -16.30
N ARG A 72 -19.54 5.83 -16.42
CA ARG A 72 -18.96 5.09 -15.30
C ARG A 72 -17.48 5.38 -15.07
N VAL A 73 -16.82 6.18 -15.92
CA VAL A 73 -15.37 6.47 -15.79
C VAL A 73 -15.02 6.95 -14.38
N ASN A 74 -15.92 7.73 -13.78
CA ASN A 74 -15.77 8.28 -12.43
C ASN A 74 -16.65 7.55 -11.40
N SER A 75 -17.06 6.30 -11.62
CA SER A 75 -17.82 5.53 -10.63
C SER A 75 -16.90 4.82 -9.64
N ALA A 76 -17.40 4.50 -8.45
CA ALA A 76 -16.69 3.71 -7.44
C ALA A 76 -16.13 2.37 -7.99
N ARG A 77 -15.11 1.84 -7.31
CA ARG A 77 -14.64 0.47 -7.55
C ARG A 77 -15.65 -0.56 -7.01
N ASN A 78 -15.68 -1.76 -7.59
CA ASN A 78 -16.51 -2.84 -7.07
C ASN A 78 -16.00 -3.24 -5.67
N GLY A 79 -16.84 -3.09 -4.65
CA GLY A 79 -16.48 -3.32 -3.23
C GLY A 79 -16.29 -2.04 -2.41
N GLU A 80 -16.20 -0.87 -3.05
CA GLU A 80 -16.00 0.45 -2.41
C GLU A 80 -17.31 1.11 -1.95
N GLY A 81 -18.46 0.57 -2.38
CA GLY A 81 -19.78 1.10 -2.07
C GLY A 81 -20.19 2.22 -3.04
N ASN A 82 -20.89 3.24 -2.53
CA ASN A 82 -21.53 4.25 -3.39
C ASN A 82 -20.67 5.49 -3.65
N ARG A 83 -19.54 5.65 -2.96
CA ARG A 83 -18.70 6.85 -3.13
C ARG A 83 -17.68 6.61 -4.24
N SER A 84 -17.71 7.47 -5.23
CA SER A 84 -16.73 7.45 -6.32
C SER A 84 -15.30 7.63 -5.81
N TRP A 85 -14.34 6.91 -6.42
CA TRP A 85 -12.91 7.13 -6.26
C TRP A 85 -12.50 8.57 -6.61
N SER A 86 -13.23 9.20 -7.52
CA SER A 86 -12.96 10.56 -8.00
C SER A 86 -13.59 11.64 -7.11
N ALA A 87 -14.35 11.28 -6.07
CA ALA A 87 -14.88 12.23 -5.11
C ALA A 87 -13.74 12.92 -4.35
N GLY A 88 -13.93 14.17 -3.91
CA GLY A 88 -12.83 15.04 -3.46
C GLY A 88 -11.84 14.45 -2.44
N ALA A 89 -12.33 13.65 -1.47
CA ALA A 89 -11.45 12.97 -0.52
C ALA A 89 -10.57 11.89 -1.20
N GLY A 90 -11.16 11.07 -2.08
CA GLY A 90 -10.46 10.02 -2.81
C GLY A 90 -9.44 10.58 -3.79
N THR A 91 -9.77 11.61 -4.56
CA THR A 91 -8.83 12.27 -5.49
C THR A 91 -7.68 12.98 -4.77
N GLY A 92 -7.95 13.63 -3.64
CA GLY A 92 -6.92 14.28 -2.83
C GLY A 92 -5.94 13.28 -2.21
N ALA A 93 -6.47 12.19 -1.63
CA ALA A 93 -5.66 11.12 -1.06
C ALA A 93 -4.84 10.39 -2.14
N LEU A 94 -5.45 10.13 -3.30
CA LEU A 94 -4.77 9.52 -4.45
C LEU A 94 -3.56 10.34 -4.91
N ALA A 95 -3.73 11.64 -5.15
CA ALA A 95 -2.64 12.48 -5.64
C ALA A 95 -1.51 12.63 -4.60
N THR A 96 -1.88 12.80 -3.32
CA THR A 96 -0.93 12.89 -2.21
C THR A 96 -0.15 11.58 -2.05
N GLY A 97 -0.88 10.47 -1.93
CA GLY A 97 -0.33 9.13 -1.77
C GLY A 97 0.56 8.71 -2.94
N LEU A 98 0.23 9.03 -4.18
CA LEU A 98 1.08 8.68 -5.33
C LEU A 98 2.49 9.30 -5.22
N VAL A 99 2.58 10.56 -4.78
CA VAL A 99 3.88 11.24 -4.61
C VAL A 99 4.62 10.67 -3.40
N GLU A 100 3.92 10.41 -2.29
CA GLU A 100 4.52 9.83 -1.07
C GLU A 100 5.01 8.39 -1.30
N VAL A 101 4.24 7.55 -1.99
CA VAL A 101 4.63 6.19 -2.39
C VAL A 101 5.90 6.23 -3.23
N LEU A 102 5.94 7.08 -4.26
CA LEU A 102 7.11 7.22 -5.13
C LEU A 102 8.33 7.72 -4.34
N TRP A 103 8.13 8.67 -3.42
CA TRP A 103 9.19 9.16 -2.55
C TRP A 103 9.75 8.04 -1.68
N VAL A 104 8.90 7.26 -1.00
CA VAL A 104 9.30 6.11 -0.17
C VAL A 104 10.10 5.09 -0.99
N MET A 105 9.62 4.74 -2.20
CA MET A 105 10.32 3.81 -3.08
C MET A 105 11.71 4.30 -3.49
N ASN A 106 11.85 5.59 -3.82
CA ASN A 106 13.14 6.17 -4.19
C ASN A 106 14.09 6.21 -2.98
N THR A 107 13.61 6.65 -1.82
CA THR A 107 14.40 6.71 -0.58
C THR A 107 14.90 5.32 -0.17
N ILE A 108 14.07 4.29 -0.28
CA ILE A 108 14.47 2.90 -0.04
C ILE A 108 15.56 2.49 -1.05
N SER A 109 15.35 2.73 -2.35
CA SER A 109 16.34 2.38 -3.38
C SER A 109 17.69 3.07 -3.15
N GLU A 110 17.68 4.35 -2.76
CA GLU A 110 18.88 5.12 -2.44
C GLU A 110 19.58 4.58 -1.20
N THR A 111 18.81 4.25 -0.14
CA THR A 111 19.35 3.70 1.11
C THR A 111 19.97 2.32 0.91
N LEU A 112 19.37 1.48 0.07
CA LEU A 112 19.85 0.13 -0.22
C LEU A 112 20.99 0.11 -1.26
N GLY A 113 21.13 1.16 -2.07
CA GLY A 113 22.03 1.20 -3.22
C GLY A 113 21.55 0.39 -4.44
N TYR A 114 20.33 -0.17 -4.40
CA TYR A 114 19.68 -0.87 -5.50
C TYR A 114 18.15 -0.76 -5.37
N ALA A 115 17.43 -0.95 -6.48
CA ALA A 115 15.96 -0.98 -6.46
C ALA A 115 15.43 -2.39 -6.14
N PRO A 116 14.64 -2.58 -5.07
CA PRO A 116 13.93 -3.83 -4.81
C PRO A 116 12.92 -4.16 -5.90
N LYS A 117 12.52 -5.43 -6.01
CA LYS A 117 11.47 -5.84 -6.96
C LYS A 117 10.09 -5.66 -6.34
N ALA A 118 9.17 -4.98 -7.02
CA ALA A 118 7.77 -4.92 -6.63
C ALA A 118 7.04 -6.23 -7.00
N GLU A 119 6.20 -6.73 -6.10
CA GLU A 119 5.28 -7.86 -6.34
C GLU A 119 3.84 -7.46 -6.01
N PHE A 120 2.92 -7.80 -6.93
CA PHE A 120 1.48 -7.47 -6.84
C PHE A 120 0.61 -8.71 -6.61
N SER A 121 1.19 -9.91 -6.70
CA SER A 121 0.53 -11.18 -6.43
C SER A 121 1.07 -11.77 -5.14
N TRP A 122 0.17 -12.17 -4.24
CA TRP A 122 0.57 -12.78 -2.97
C TRP A 122 1.34 -14.08 -3.21
N GLU A 123 0.81 -14.98 -4.06
CA GLU A 123 1.47 -16.22 -4.47
C GLU A 123 2.92 -15.99 -4.95
N ARG A 124 3.11 -15.03 -5.88
CA ARG A 124 4.46 -14.69 -6.39
C ARG A 124 5.37 -14.12 -5.31
N PHE A 125 4.83 -13.27 -4.45
CA PHE A 125 5.56 -12.76 -3.29
C PHE A 125 5.97 -13.87 -2.33
N GLN A 126 5.18 -14.94 -2.15
CA GLN A 126 5.59 -16.06 -1.32
C GLN A 126 6.80 -16.78 -1.93
N ALA A 127 6.79 -16.98 -3.25
CA ALA A 127 7.84 -17.67 -4.00
C ALA A 127 9.14 -16.86 -4.17
N ASN A 128 9.05 -15.52 -4.28
CA ASN A 128 10.18 -14.66 -4.68
C ASN A 128 10.59 -13.66 -3.59
N ASN A 129 11.82 -13.15 -3.61
CA ASN A 129 12.30 -12.12 -2.66
C ASN A 129 11.92 -10.69 -3.07
N GLY A 130 10.66 -10.48 -3.48
CA GLY A 130 10.12 -9.16 -3.80
C GLY A 130 9.52 -8.45 -2.58
N ILE A 131 9.09 -7.21 -2.80
CA ILE A 131 8.32 -6.38 -1.88
C ILE A 131 6.86 -6.46 -2.28
N PHE A 132 5.99 -6.92 -1.39
CA PHE A 132 4.55 -6.98 -1.65
C PHE A 132 3.92 -5.61 -1.45
N LEU A 133 3.26 -5.10 -2.49
CA LEU A 133 2.58 -3.80 -2.44
C LEU A 133 1.06 -4.01 -2.33
N TRP A 134 0.42 -3.34 -1.38
CA TRP A 134 -1.00 -3.50 -1.10
C TRP A 134 -1.66 -2.17 -0.72
N GLU A 135 -2.98 -2.11 -0.87
CA GLU A 135 -3.78 -0.95 -0.49
C GLU A 135 -4.48 -1.23 0.84
N ALA A 136 -4.29 -0.32 1.81
CA ALA A 136 -5.09 -0.31 3.02
C ALA A 136 -6.37 0.49 2.78
N PHE A 137 -7.52 -0.11 3.04
CA PHE A 137 -8.81 0.55 2.93
C PHE A 137 -9.49 0.65 4.30
N VAL A 138 -9.12 1.68 5.05
CA VAL A 138 -9.62 1.91 6.42
C VAL A 138 -10.88 2.76 6.38
N THR A 139 -12.02 2.13 6.70
CA THR A 139 -13.32 2.81 6.60
C THR A 139 -13.57 3.77 7.77
N ALA A 140 -14.45 4.76 7.58
CA ALA A 140 -14.77 5.75 8.62
C ALA A 140 -15.29 5.15 9.94
N SER A 141 -15.94 3.97 9.89
CA SER A 141 -16.38 3.23 11.07
C SER A 141 -15.24 2.59 11.86
N ALA A 142 -14.08 2.43 11.21
CA ALA A 142 -12.89 1.83 11.79
C ALA A 142 -11.82 2.85 12.16
N LYS A 143 -11.90 4.11 11.69
CA LYS A 143 -10.86 5.13 11.91
C LYS A 143 -10.54 5.34 13.40
N GLY A 144 -9.26 5.40 13.70
CA GLY A 144 -8.73 5.68 15.03
C GLY A 144 -8.74 7.17 15.37
N LEU A 145 -8.06 7.53 16.46
CA LEU A 145 -7.98 8.92 16.95
C LEU A 145 -6.87 9.71 16.25
N SER A 146 -5.91 9.02 15.64
CA SER A 146 -4.77 9.58 14.92
C SER A 146 -4.47 8.82 13.62
N HIS A 147 -3.70 9.41 12.72
CA HIS A 147 -3.25 8.77 11.47
C HIS A 147 -2.41 7.51 11.73
N ALA A 148 -1.60 7.49 12.80
CA ALA A 148 -0.86 6.29 13.20
C ALA A 148 -1.82 5.16 13.64
N ASP A 149 -2.97 5.49 14.25
CA ASP A 149 -3.97 4.49 14.60
C ASP A 149 -4.60 3.86 13.36
N ASP A 150 -4.91 4.66 12.32
CA ASP A 150 -5.41 4.15 11.03
C ASP A 150 -4.40 3.19 10.40
N ALA A 151 -3.11 3.52 10.45
CA ALA A 151 -2.06 2.60 10.00
C ALA A 151 -1.99 1.31 10.85
N VAL A 152 -2.15 1.40 12.18
CA VAL A 152 -2.23 0.23 13.07
C VAL A 152 -3.41 -0.67 12.71
N ILE A 153 -4.56 -0.08 12.41
CA ILE A 153 -5.74 -0.80 11.95
C ILE A 153 -5.45 -1.55 10.64
N GLY A 154 -4.80 -0.87 9.68
CA GLY A 154 -4.35 -1.48 8.43
C GLY A 154 -3.42 -2.69 8.64
N VAL A 155 -2.39 -2.55 9.48
CA VAL A 155 -1.47 -3.67 9.80
C VAL A 155 -2.22 -4.83 10.46
N ASN A 156 -3.11 -4.56 11.42
CA ASN A 156 -3.89 -5.60 12.08
C ASN A 156 -4.86 -6.31 11.12
N ALA A 157 -5.47 -5.58 10.19
CA ALA A 157 -6.32 -6.17 9.15
C ALA A 157 -5.50 -7.08 8.23
N PHE A 158 -4.29 -6.65 7.84
CA PHE A 158 -3.36 -7.50 7.08
C PHE A 158 -3.03 -8.78 7.86
N ILE A 159 -2.67 -8.68 9.14
CA ILE A 159 -2.35 -9.87 9.95
C ILE A 159 -3.53 -10.84 10.01
N LYS A 160 -4.76 -10.34 10.20
CA LYS A 160 -5.98 -11.16 10.21
C LYS A 160 -6.23 -11.83 8.86
N SER A 161 -5.92 -11.14 7.75
CA SER A 161 -6.11 -11.66 6.39
C SER A 161 -5.22 -12.86 6.07
N LEU A 162 -4.10 -13.06 6.78
CA LEU A 162 -3.17 -14.17 6.54
C LEU A 162 -3.79 -15.57 6.69
N VAL A 163 -4.97 -15.68 7.33
CA VAL A 163 -5.73 -16.94 7.43
C VAL A 163 -6.25 -17.38 6.06
N ASP A 164 -6.75 -16.44 5.26
CA ASP A 164 -7.24 -16.66 3.89
C ASP A 164 -7.00 -15.39 3.06
N PHE A 165 -5.76 -15.25 2.60
CA PHE A 165 -5.28 -13.99 2.04
C PHE A 165 -5.98 -13.64 0.74
N GLU A 166 -6.17 -14.60 -0.16
CA GLU A 166 -6.84 -14.36 -1.45
C GLU A 166 -8.30 -13.93 -1.25
N ALA A 167 -9.03 -14.58 -0.34
CA ALA A 167 -10.42 -14.23 -0.04
C ALA A 167 -10.56 -12.86 0.64
N SER A 168 -9.48 -12.31 1.21
CA SER A 168 -9.50 -11.01 1.87
C SER A 168 -9.50 -9.81 0.92
N ASN A 169 -9.30 -10.02 -0.39
CA ASN A 169 -9.25 -8.94 -1.36
C ASN A 169 -10.62 -8.23 -1.45
N ALA A 170 -10.71 -7.01 -0.93
CA ALA A 170 -11.96 -6.30 -0.79
C ALA A 170 -12.44 -5.65 -2.10
N ILE A 171 -11.55 -5.46 -3.08
CA ILE A 171 -11.85 -4.79 -4.34
C ILE A 171 -11.41 -5.66 -5.50
N SER A 172 -12.33 -5.90 -6.44
CA SER A 172 -12.07 -6.71 -7.63
C SER A 172 -12.47 -5.94 -8.90
N GLU A 173 -11.50 -5.72 -9.77
CA GLU A 173 -11.69 -5.01 -11.03
C GLU A 173 -11.08 -5.78 -12.18
N SER A 174 -11.83 -5.90 -13.28
CA SER A 174 -11.36 -6.62 -14.48
C SER A 174 -10.35 -5.82 -15.32
N SER A 175 -10.28 -4.50 -15.11
CA SER A 175 -9.37 -3.61 -15.82
C SER A 175 -9.13 -2.37 -14.97
N VAL A 176 -7.85 -2.04 -14.77
CA VAL A 176 -7.41 -0.95 -13.90
C VAL A 176 -6.28 -0.18 -14.54
N LEU A 177 -6.09 1.05 -14.07
CA LEU A 177 -4.83 1.77 -14.15
C LEU A 177 -4.15 1.69 -12.78
N SER A 178 -3.04 0.98 -12.70
CA SER A 178 -2.24 0.81 -11.49
C SER A 178 -1.37 2.02 -11.24
N LEU A 179 -1.71 2.78 -10.20
CA LEU A 179 -0.96 3.97 -9.80
C LEU A 179 0.32 3.57 -9.06
N VAL A 180 0.23 2.55 -8.20
CA VAL A 180 1.39 1.96 -7.55
C VAL A 180 2.31 1.24 -8.55
N GLY A 181 1.75 0.62 -9.60
CA GLY A 181 2.53 0.08 -10.72
C GLY A 181 3.29 1.17 -11.47
N ALA A 182 2.65 2.31 -11.73
CA ALA A 182 3.31 3.47 -12.34
C ALA A 182 4.45 4.03 -11.45
N ALA A 183 4.23 4.12 -10.14
CA ALA A 183 5.27 4.50 -9.18
C ALA A 183 6.44 3.50 -9.18
N ALA A 184 6.14 2.19 -9.17
CA ALA A 184 7.16 1.14 -9.22
C ALA A 184 8.01 1.20 -10.51
N LEU A 185 7.40 1.44 -11.67
CA LEU A 185 8.12 1.68 -12.92
C LEU A 185 9.01 2.92 -12.83
N ARG A 186 8.48 4.03 -12.31
CA ARG A 186 9.21 5.28 -12.17
C ARG A 186 10.41 5.18 -11.22
N ALA A 187 10.27 4.39 -10.16
CA ALA A 187 11.30 4.07 -9.16
C ALA A 187 12.24 2.92 -9.59
N LYS A 188 12.01 2.31 -10.77
CA LYS A 188 12.74 1.15 -11.29
C LYS A 188 12.63 -0.11 -10.43
N TRP A 189 11.60 -0.22 -9.60
CA TRP A 189 11.28 -1.44 -8.85
C TRP A 189 10.74 -2.55 -9.76
N THR A 190 10.37 -2.20 -10.99
CA THR A 190 10.09 -3.12 -12.07
C THR A 190 10.43 -2.44 -13.39
N THR A 191 10.64 -3.24 -14.43
CA THR A 191 10.76 -2.80 -15.83
C THR A 191 9.63 -3.34 -16.70
N ASP A 192 8.76 -4.18 -16.12
CA ASP A 192 7.61 -4.75 -16.81
C ASP A 192 6.48 -3.73 -16.85
N ILE A 193 6.11 -3.28 -18.04
CA ILE A 193 5.05 -2.29 -18.25
C ILE A 193 3.66 -2.85 -17.96
N GLU A 194 3.48 -4.18 -18.00
CA GLU A 194 2.19 -4.83 -17.76
C GLU A 194 1.66 -4.58 -16.35
N VAL A 195 2.53 -4.19 -15.40
CA VAL A 195 2.14 -3.77 -14.04
C VAL A 195 1.18 -2.59 -14.04
N LEU A 196 1.16 -1.76 -15.08
CA LEU A 196 0.18 -0.67 -15.23
C LEU A 196 -1.27 -1.18 -15.30
N SER A 197 -1.46 -2.45 -15.66
CA SER A 197 -2.76 -3.10 -15.78
C SER A 197 -3.08 -4.03 -14.60
N LEU A 198 -2.19 -4.14 -13.61
CA LEU A 198 -2.35 -5.05 -12.48
C LEU A 198 -2.91 -4.33 -11.25
N PRO A 199 -4.03 -4.77 -10.66
CA PRO A 199 -4.45 -4.30 -9.36
C PRO A 199 -3.49 -4.81 -8.29
N CYS A 200 -3.29 -4.04 -7.22
CA CYS A 200 -2.74 -4.56 -5.99
C CYS A 200 -3.86 -5.16 -5.13
N HIS A 201 -3.48 -5.96 -4.13
CA HIS A 201 -4.43 -6.50 -3.16
C HIS A 201 -4.96 -5.38 -2.27
N VAL A 202 -6.27 -5.34 -2.03
CA VAL A 202 -6.91 -4.34 -1.17
C VAL A 202 -7.41 -5.01 0.10
N ILE A 203 -6.90 -4.58 1.25
CA ILE A 203 -7.32 -5.10 2.55
C ILE A 203 -8.17 -4.06 3.25
N LYS A 204 -9.42 -4.44 3.52
CA LYS A 204 -10.40 -3.57 4.16
C LYS A 204 -10.43 -3.78 5.67
N ALA A 205 -10.53 -2.67 6.40
CA ALA A 205 -10.69 -2.63 7.85
C ALA A 205 -11.94 -1.84 8.27
#